data_AF-A0A6P3Y2K7-F1
#
_entry.id   AF-A0A6P3Y2K7-F1
#
_cell.length_a   1.000
_cell.length_b   1.000
_cell.length_c   1.000
_cell.angle_alpha   90.00
_cell.angle_beta   90.00
_cell.angle_gamma   90.00
#
_symmetry.space_group_name_H-M   'P 1'
#
loop_
_entity.id
_entity.type
_entity.pdbx_description
1 polymer ?
#
loop_
_entity_poly.entity_id
_entity_poly.type
_entity_poly.pdbx_seq_one_letter_code
_entity_poly.pdbx_strand_id
1 'polypeptide(L)'
;MFGVKIYVSGDHIFPHESAVLVMNHRTRVDWNFLWAAMYQACMPHVACHKLKFVLKDPIRHIPGAGWVMQMNGFLYITRRWEEDQGRLSRTLDYLIALDSRTQLLIFPEGTDLTKNSKEKSDKYALQHDLPRYTYTLHPKTTGFAYLVQHLQRASYLDAVYDLTIAYPDFIPQSEIDLVRGRLPDEVHFHIKRIPTAEIPTHESTLRKWLENKWSDKEGILKQFYEQKTFSSAEIWPMAKMLPLRAAFGFWSILTGMMVLLLIISPIFQLWALIHAAFFVGLSIFNTGFSQLEMGWYSRWKSYPFQAKRS
;
A
#
# COMPACT_ATOMS: atom_id res chain seq x y z
N MET A 1 -15.94 10.79 1.81
CA MET A 1 -15.53 11.92 0.94
C MET A 1 -16.39 11.81 -0.32
N PHE A 2 -16.94 12.90 -0.86
CA PHE A 2 -17.87 12.86 -2.02
C PHE A 2 -19.12 11.98 -1.81
N GLY A 3 -19.67 11.91 -0.59
CA GLY A 3 -20.87 11.11 -0.29
C GLY A 3 -20.63 9.62 0.00
N VAL A 4 -19.48 9.06 -0.40
CA VAL A 4 -19.15 7.65 -0.16
C VAL A 4 -19.02 7.37 1.34
N LYS A 5 -19.75 6.36 1.83
CA LYS A 5 -19.69 5.85 3.20
C LYS A 5 -18.65 4.73 3.28
N ILE A 6 -17.76 4.82 4.26
CA ILE A 6 -16.75 3.81 4.52
C ILE A 6 -17.14 3.05 5.78
N TYR A 7 -17.27 1.74 5.67
CA TYR A 7 -17.55 0.86 6.80
C TYR A 7 -16.32 0.02 7.07
N VAL A 8 -15.86 0.04 8.31
CA VAL A 8 -14.72 -0.76 8.76
C VAL A 8 -15.21 -1.69 9.86
N SER A 9 -14.77 -2.94 9.80
CA SER A 9 -15.13 -4.00 10.73
C SER A 9 -13.91 -4.88 11.04
N GLY A 10 -13.95 -5.63 12.13
CA GLY A 10 -12.85 -6.49 12.58
C GLY A 10 -11.87 -5.76 13.49
N ASP A 11 -10.57 -6.06 13.37
CA ASP A 11 -9.52 -5.62 14.28
C ASP A 11 -9.01 -4.20 14.03
N HIS A 12 -8.46 -3.57 15.07
CA HIS A 12 -7.81 -2.26 14.99
C HIS A 12 -6.47 -2.32 14.28
N ILE A 13 -6.12 -1.27 13.53
CA ILE A 13 -4.77 -1.09 12.98
C ILE A 13 -3.96 -0.20 13.91
N PHE A 14 -2.86 -0.73 14.43
CA PHE A 14 -1.93 0.05 15.26
C PHE A 14 -0.91 0.78 14.37
N PRO A 15 -0.93 2.13 14.31
CA PRO A 15 -0.15 2.92 13.36
C PRO A 15 1.36 2.93 13.64
N HIS A 16 1.76 2.51 14.84
CA HIS A 16 3.16 2.47 15.29
C HIS A 16 3.83 1.11 15.05
N GLU A 17 3.08 0.11 14.59
CA GLU A 17 3.63 -1.21 14.29
C GLU A 17 4.38 -1.22 12.96
N SER A 18 5.47 -1.99 12.95
CA SER A 18 6.09 -2.48 11.73
C SER A 18 5.31 -3.68 11.23
N ALA A 19 4.61 -3.54 10.12
CA ALA A 19 3.63 -4.53 9.69
C ALA A 19 3.57 -4.68 8.17
N VAL A 20 3.12 -5.83 7.71
CA VAL A 20 2.77 -6.07 6.31
C VAL A 20 1.26 -6.16 6.18
N LEU A 21 0.68 -5.30 5.35
CA LEU A 21 -0.74 -5.28 5.05
C LEU A 21 -0.94 -6.03 3.72
N VAL A 22 -1.82 -7.02 3.71
CA VAL A 22 -2.24 -7.73 2.50
C VAL A 22 -3.69 -7.40 2.21
N MET A 23 -4.00 -7.05 0.97
CA MET A 23 -5.37 -6.70 0.56
C MET A 23 -5.72 -7.36 -0.77
N ASN A 24 -6.98 -7.79 -0.96
CA ASN A 24 -7.45 -8.16 -2.29
C ASN A 24 -7.51 -6.93 -3.20
N HIS A 25 -7.35 -7.15 -4.51
CA HIS A 25 -7.29 -6.08 -5.49
C HIS A 25 -8.50 -6.15 -6.43
N ARG A 26 -9.65 -5.66 -5.95
CA ARG A 26 -10.87 -5.68 -6.76
C ARG A 26 -10.78 -4.70 -7.93
N THR A 27 -10.19 -3.52 -7.75
CA THR A 27 -10.17 -2.44 -8.74
C THR A 27 -8.87 -1.63 -8.68
N ARG A 28 -8.55 -0.89 -9.75
CA ARG A 28 -7.37 0.00 -9.76
C ARG A 28 -7.42 1.12 -8.72
N VAL A 29 -8.61 1.43 -8.20
CA VAL A 29 -8.85 2.56 -7.29
C VAL A 29 -9.12 2.13 -5.84
N ASP A 30 -8.91 0.85 -5.50
CA ASP A 30 -9.09 0.36 -4.12
C ASP A 30 -8.28 1.20 -3.11
N TRP A 31 -7.06 1.59 -3.50
CA TRP A 31 -6.15 2.39 -2.67
C TRP A 31 -6.69 3.79 -2.35
N ASN A 32 -7.57 4.37 -3.18
CA ASN A 32 -8.20 5.66 -2.89
C ASN A 32 -9.11 5.57 -1.66
N PHE A 33 -9.81 4.45 -1.50
CA PHE A 33 -10.71 4.22 -0.37
C PHE A 33 -9.99 3.72 0.87
N LEU A 34 -8.85 3.02 0.69
CA LEU A 34 -8.03 2.51 1.78
C LEU A 34 -7.64 3.59 2.80
N TRP A 35 -7.26 4.79 2.35
CA TRP A 35 -6.85 5.86 3.27
C TRP A 35 -7.93 6.23 4.30
N ALA A 36 -9.20 6.23 3.88
CA ALA A 36 -10.32 6.50 4.77
C ALA A 36 -10.56 5.33 5.74
N ALA A 37 -10.41 4.09 5.26
CA ALA A 37 -10.50 2.90 6.11
C ALA A 37 -9.40 2.86 7.17
N MET A 38 -8.15 3.16 6.78
CA MET A 38 -7.00 3.26 7.69
C MET A 38 -7.26 4.31 8.78
N TYR A 39 -7.73 5.51 8.38
CA TYR A 39 -8.09 6.57 9.33
C TYR A 39 -9.14 6.11 10.37
N GLN A 40 -10.16 5.35 9.93
CA GLN A 40 -11.20 4.82 10.82
C GLN A 40 -10.69 3.67 11.69
N ALA A 41 -9.81 2.81 11.16
CA ALA A 41 -9.24 1.67 11.86
C ALA A 41 -8.29 2.03 13.02
N CYS A 42 -7.92 3.32 13.16
CA CYS A 42 -7.11 3.85 14.27
C CYS A 42 -7.91 4.29 15.51
N MET A 43 -9.24 4.19 15.52
CA MET A 43 -10.03 4.63 16.68
C MET A 43 -9.60 3.93 17.99
N PRO A 44 -9.70 4.58 19.16
CA PRO A 44 -10.29 5.90 19.41
C PRO A 44 -9.34 7.09 19.16
N HIS A 45 -8.03 6.84 18.96
CA HIS A 45 -7.03 7.88 18.75
C HIS A 45 -6.64 7.96 17.28
N VAL A 46 -7.22 8.94 16.58
CA VAL A 46 -6.81 9.27 15.21
C VAL A 46 -5.31 9.56 15.17
N ALA A 47 -4.58 8.76 14.41
CA ALA A 47 -3.14 8.85 14.26
C ALA A 47 -2.74 8.69 12.79
N CYS A 48 -1.56 9.21 12.45
CA CYS A 48 -1.03 9.13 11.10
C CYS A 48 -0.37 7.77 10.87
N HIS A 49 -0.75 7.09 9.79
CA HIS A 49 -0.10 5.85 9.38
C HIS A 49 1.19 6.13 8.62
N LYS A 50 2.22 5.35 8.91
CA LYS A 50 3.43 5.26 8.09
C LYS A 50 3.27 4.20 6.99
N LEU A 51 2.19 4.31 6.22
CA LEU A 51 1.83 3.37 5.15
C LEU A 51 2.69 3.63 3.91
N LYS A 52 3.36 2.59 3.42
CA LYS A 52 4.11 2.58 2.17
C LYS A 52 3.58 1.48 1.26
N PHE A 53 3.40 1.79 0.00
CA PHE A 53 2.89 0.82 -0.98
C PHE A 53 4.07 0.15 -1.68
N VAL A 54 3.93 -1.14 -1.98
CA VAL A 54 4.77 -1.82 -2.96
C VAL A 54 4.13 -1.64 -4.35
N LEU A 55 4.76 -0.83 -5.18
CA LEU A 55 4.25 -0.32 -6.44
C LEU A 55 5.00 -0.90 -7.65
N LYS A 56 4.36 -0.84 -8.82
CA LYS A 56 5.02 -1.14 -10.10
C LYS A 56 6.08 -0.09 -10.39
N ASP A 57 7.28 -0.50 -10.78
CA ASP A 57 8.43 0.38 -11.09
C ASP A 57 8.06 1.55 -12.04
N PRO A 58 7.25 1.37 -13.10
CA PRO A 58 6.85 2.48 -13.96
C PRO A 58 6.13 3.64 -13.26
N ILE A 59 5.46 3.40 -12.13
CA ILE A 59 4.70 4.42 -11.40
C ILE A 59 5.63 5.54 -10.89
N ARG A 60 6.90 5.25 -10.63
CA ARG A 60 7.86 6.26 -10.17
C ARG A 60 8.04 7.39 -11.18
N HIS A 61 7.81 7.13 -12.48
CA HIS A 61 8.02 8.09 -13.55
C HIS A 61 6.82 9.05 -13.74
N ILE A 62 5.68 8.80 -13.07
CA ILE A 62 4.48 9.64 -13.17
C ILE A 62 4.77 11.00 -12.51
N PRO A 63 4.65 12.13 -13.24
CA PRO A 63 4.86 13.46 -12.67
C PRO A 63 3.92 13.75 -11.50
N GLY A 64 4.44 14.41 -10.47
CA GLY A 64 3.71 14.67 -9.23
C GLY A 64 3.58 13.42 -8.36
N ALA A 65 2.56 12.59 -8.61
CA ALA A 65 2.23 11.46 -7.74
C ALA A 65 3.40 10.45 -7.60
N GLY A 66 4.00 10.04 -8.71
CA GLY A 66 5.14 9.13 -8.70
C GLY A 66 6.36 9.71 -8.00
N TRP A 67 6.65 10.99 -8.20
CA TRP A 67 7.76 11.69 -7.56
C TRP A 67 7.57 11.84 -6.05
N VAL A 68 6.35 12.19 -5.61
CA VAL A 68 6.01 12.27 -4.19
C VAL A 68 6.12 10.91 -3.52
N MET A 69 5.65 9.84 -4.16
CA MET A 69 5.80 8.47 -3.64
C MET A 69 7.27 8.06 -3.50
N GLN A 70 8.15 8.47 -4.43
CA GLN A 70 9.59 8.24 -4.31
C GLN A 70 10.19 8.96 -3.10
N MET A 71 9.85 10.25 -2.91
CA MET A 71 10.31 11.02 -1.74
C MET A 71 9.76 10.46 -0.42
N ASN A 72 8.58 9.86 -0.43
CA ASN A 72 8.00 9.18 0.73
C ASN A 72 8.56 7.77 0.93
N GLY A 73 9.58 7.36 0.17
CA GLY A 73 10.25 6.06 0.32
C GLY A 73 9.33 4.86 0.10
N PHE A 74 8.42 4.94 -0.88
CA PHE A 74 7.63 3.79 -1.31
C PHE A 74 8.51 2.77 -2.04
N LEU A 75 8.07 1.52 -2.07
CA LEU A 75 8.83 0.41 -2.64
C LEU A 75 8.39 0.21 -4.09
N TYR A 76 9.34 -0.03 -4.99
CA TYR A 76 9.09 -0.23 -6.41
C TYR A 76 9.63 -1.57 -6.88
N ILE A 77 8.80 -2.35 -7.58
CA ILE A 77 9.14 -3.67 -8.11
C ILE A 77 8.97 -3.74 -9.64
N THR A 78 9.88 -4.42 -10.33
CA THR A 78 9.82 -4.69 -11.77
C THR A 78 8.97 -5.91 -12.11
N ARG A 79 8.57 -6.68 -11.09
CA ARG A 79 7.86 -7.97 -11.19
C ARG A 79 8.75 -9.07 -11.77
N ARG A 80 10.07 -8.95 -11.55
CA ARG A 80 11.09 -9.95 -11.86
C ARG A 80 11.91 -10.18 -10.60
N TRP A 81 11.80 -11.39 -10.05
CA TRP A 81 12.30 -11.68 -8.71
C TRP A 81 13.81 -11.43 -8.59
N GLU A 82 14.56 -11.79 -9.63
CA GLU A 82 16.00 -11.66 -9.73
C GLU A 82 16.47 -10.21 -9.60
N GLU A 83 15.64 -9.25 -10.05
CA GLU A 83 15.93 -7.82 -9.94
C GLU A 83 15.39 -7.22 -8.63
N ASP A 84 14.25 -7.72 -8.18
CA ASP A 84 13.49 -7.16 -7.07
C ASP A 84 14.08 -7.55 -5.71
N GLN A 85 14.66 -8.75 -5.57
CA GLN A 85 15.19 -9.25 -4.30
C GLN A 85 16.20 -8.26 -3.66
N GLY A 86 17.22 -7.84 -4.42
CA GLY A 86 18.24 -6.90 -3.92
C GLY A 86 17.71 -5.49 -3.68
N ARG A 87 16.68 -5.06 -4.43
CA ARG A 87 16.02 -3.75 -4.23
C ARG A 87 15.19 -3.74 -2.95
N LEU A 88 14.42 -4.82 -2.73
CA LEU A 88 13.61 -4.99 -1.52
C LEU A 88 14.50 -5.10 -0.29
N SER A 89 15.54 -5.96 -0.30
CA SER A 89 16.50 -6.07 0.82
C SER A 89 17.02 -4.71 1.25
N ARG A 90 17.62 -3.96 0.32
CA ARG A 90 18.23 -2.66 0.63
C ARG A 90 17.22 -1.67 1.22
N THR A 91 15.99 -1.70 0.72
CA THR A 91 14.93 -0.81 1.22
C THR A 91 14.48 -1.20 2.61
N LEU A 92 14.28 -2.50 2.87
CA LEU A 92 13.93 -3.00 4.19
C LEU A 92 15.05 -2.74 5.21
N ASP A 93 16.29 -3.05 4.84
CA ASP A 93 17.48 -2.81 5.67
C ASP A 93 17.62 -1.32 6.03
N TYR A 94 17.34 -0.43 5.08
CA TYR A 94 17.31 1.01 5.34
C TYR A 94 16.20 1.41 6.33
N LEU A 95 14.97 0.92 6.14
CA LEU A 95 13.84 1.22 7.03
C LEU A 95 14.09 0.71 8.46
N ILE A 96 14.67 -0.48 8.59
CA ILE A 96 15.09 -1.06 9.88
C ILE A 96 16.18 -0.19 10.50
N ALA A 97 17.19 0.21 9.73
CA ALA A 97 18.33 0.97 10.25
C ALA A 97 17.96 2.40 10.68
N LEU A 98 16.86 2.95 10.15
CA LEU A 98 16.29 4.22 10.60
C LEU A 98 15.38 4.08 11.83
N ASP A 99 15.14 2.86 12.34
CA ASP A 99 14.10 2.54 13.31
C ASP A 99 12.72 3.12 12.92
N SER A 100 12.49 3.18 11.60
CA SER A 100 11.22 3.64 11.05
C SER A 100 10.27 2.46 11.01
N ARG A 101 9.45 2.27 12.05
CA ARG A 101 8.36 1.27 12.02
C ARG A 101 7.32 1.68 10.99
N THR A 102 7.17 0.87 9.93
CA THR A 102 6.32 1.20 8.78
C THR A 102 5.35 0.08 8.45
N GLN A 103 4.23 0.45 7.85
CA GLN A 103 3.23 -0.46 7.36
C GLN A 103 3.41 -0.63 5.85
N LEU A 104 3.71 -1.83 5.37
CA LEU A 104 3.95 -2.13 3.96
C LEU A 104 2.71 -2.76 3.34
N LEU A 105 2.01 -2.05 2.47
CA LEU A 105 0.88 -2.62 1.73
C LEU A 105 1.36 -3.36 0.49
N ILE A 106 0.88 -4.59 0.34
CA ILE A 106 0.97 -5.37 -0.88
C ILE A 106 -0.40 -5.87 -1.33
N PHE A 107 -0.53 -6.04 -2.64
CA PHE A 107 -1.64 -6.74 -3.28
C PHE A 107 -1.08 -8.05 -3.85
N PRO A 108 -1.16 -9.18 -3.13
CA PRO A 108 -0.61 -10.45 -3.58
C PRO A 108 -1.11 -10.90 -4.95
N GLU A 109 -2.31 -10.51 -5.37
CA GLU A 109 -2.84 -10.75 -6.72
C GLU A 109 -1.96 -10.16 -7.85
N GLY A 110 -1.21 -9.09 -7.54
CA GLY A 110 -0.27 -8.43 -8.46
C GLY A 110 -0.91 -7.62 -9.60
N THR A 111 -2.23 -7.70 -9.73
CA THR A 111 -3.07 -6.91 -10.63
C THR A 111 -4.52 -6.95 -10.13
N ASP A 112 -5.33 -6.01 -10.60
CA ASP A 112 -6.75 -5.92 -10.30
C ASP A 112 -7.58 -7.04 -10.98
N LEU A 113 -8.72 -7.36 -10.38
CA LEU A 113 -9.67 -8.34 -10.88
C LEU A 113 -10.46 -7.82 -12.09
N THR A 114 -10.03 -8.22 -13.28
CA THR A 114 -10.66 -7.95 -14.57
C THR A 114 -10.98 -9.26 -15.28
N LYS A 115 -11.80 -9.24 -16.34
CA LYS A 115 -12.08 -10.45 -17.13
C LYS A 115 -10.78 -11.12 -17.63
N ASN A 116 -9.82 -10.34 -18.13
CA ASN A 116 -8.56 -10.86 -18.65
C ASN A 116 -7.65 -11.43 -17.55
N SER A 117 -7.50 -10.73 -16.41
CA SER A 117 -6.69 -11.26 -15.30
C SER A 117 -7.32 -12.49 -14.66
N LYS A 118 -8.65 -12.53 -14.57
CA LYS A 118 -9.43 -13.70 -14.15
C LYS A 118 -9.19 -14.92 -15.04
N GLU A 119 -9.29 -14.76 -16.35
CA GLU A 119 -9.02 -15.85 -17.31
C GLU A 119 -7.61 -16.42 -17.15
N LYS A 120 -6.60 -15.56 -16.92
CA LYS A 120 -5.23 -16.00 -16.64
C LYS A 120 -5.11 -16.74 -15.31
N SER A 121 -5.77 -16.24 -14.26
CA SER A 121 -5.80 -16.90 -12.95
C SER A 121 -6.51 -18.26 -13.01
N ASP A 122 -7.59 -18.38 -13.78
CA ASP A 122 -8.31 -19.64 -13.99
C ASP A 122 -7.46 -20.68 -14.73
N LYS A 123 -6.71 -20.26 -15.76
CA LYS A 123 -5.75 -21.13 -16.46
C LYS A 123 -4.65 -21.61 -15.52
N TYR A 124 -4.10 -20.71 -14.70
CA TYR A 124 -3.11 -21.07 -13.68
C TYR A 124 -3.68 -22.10 -12.70
N ALA A 125 -4.90 -21.89 -12.22
CA ALA A 125 -5.57 -22.78 -11.30
C ALA A 125 -5.75 -24.19 -11.89
N LEU A 126 -6.22 -24.29 -13.14
CA LEU A 126 -6.39 -25.56 -13.84
C LEU A 126 -5.06 -26.31 -14.03
N GLN A 127 -3.98 -25.59 -14.32
CA GLN A 127 -2.64 -26.19 -14.53
C GLN A 127 -2.03 -26.75 -13.23
N HIS A 128 -2.44 -26.23 -12.07
CA HIS A 128 -1.87 -26.58 -10.77
C HIS A 128 -2.87 -27.31 -9.86
N ASP A 129 -3.99 -27.78 -10.41
CA ASP A 129 -5.07 -28.46 -9.68
C ASP A 129 -5.60 -27.65 -8.48
N LEU A 130 -5.74 -26.34 -8.67
CA LEU A 130 -6.27 -25.40 -7.68
C LEU A 130 -7.74 -25.05 -7.98
N PRO A 131 -8.55 -24.70 -6.96
CA PRO A 131 -9.90 -24.22 -7.16
C PRO A 131 -9.91 -22.92 -7.96
N ARG A 132 -10.98 -22.71 -8.74
CA ARG A 132 -11.22 -21.43 -9.43
C ARG A 132 -11.86 -20.45 -8.45
N TYR A 133 -11.16 -19.37 -8.15
CA TYR A 133 -11.72 -18.25 -7.40
C TYR A 133 -12.57 -17.37 -8.31
N THR A 134 -13.62 -16.78 -7.76
CA THR A 134 -14.60 -15.91 -8.41
C THR A 134 -14.38 -14.45 -8.04
N TYR A 135 -14.11 -14.17 -6.77
CA TYR A 135 -14.02 -12.80 -6.22
C TYR A 135 -12.58 -12.29 -6.03
N THR A 136 -11.59 -13.17 -6.19
CA THR A 136 -10.16 -12.87 -6.11
C THR A 136 -9.38 -13.55 -7.23
N LEU A 137 -8.15 -13.10 -7.47
CA LEU A 137 -7.13 -13.84 -8.22
C LEU A 137 -6.26 -14.67 -7.27
N HIS A 138 -5.65 -15.74 -7.77
CA HIS A 138 -4.68 -16.52 -7.00
C HIS A 138 -3.47 -15.65 -6.60
N PRO A 139 -3.03 -15.67 -5.33
CA PRO A 139 -1.98 -14.79 -4.85
C PRO A 139 -0.60 -15.21 -5.36
N LYS A 140 0.23 -14.23 -5.69
CA LYS A 140 1.66 -14.41 -5.89
C LYS A 140 2.37 -14.31 -4.56
N THR A 141 2.93 -15.43 -4.10
CA THR A 141 3.39 -15.58 -2.72
C THR A 141 4.84 -15.14 -2.47
N THR A 142 5.69 -15.08 -3.52
CA THR A 142 7.13 -14.79 -3.39
C THR A 142 7.42 -13.47 -2.67
N GLY A 143 6.79 -12.37 -3.10
CA GLY A 143 7.03 -11.06 -2.51
C GLY A 143 6.58 -10.98 -1.06
N PHE A 144 5.40 -11.53 -0.74
CA PHE A 144 4.90 -11.62 0.63
C PHE A 144 5.85 -12.41 1.54
N ALA A 145 6.20 -13.63 1.13
CA ALA A 145 7.04 -14.52 1.90
C ALA A 145 8.42 -13.88 2.18
N TYR A 146 8.98 -13.18 1.20
CA TYR A 146 10.22 -12.45 1.36
C TYR A 146 10.12 -11.28 2.35
N LEU A 147 9.12 -10.40 2.19
CA LEU A 147 8.93 -9.24 3.08
C LEU A 147 8.77 -9.68 4.53
N VAL A 148 7.88 -10.66 4.78
CA VAL A 148 7.59 -11.17 6.11
C VAL A 148 8.82 -11.83 6.71
N GLN A 149 9.49 -12.72 5.98
CA GLN A 149 10.67 -13.42 6.48
C GLN A 149 11.83 -12.46 6.77
N HIS A 150 12.06 -11.46 5.93
CA HIS A 150 13.11 -10.46 6.13
C HIS A 150 12.87 -9.65 7.41
N LEU A 151 11.64 -9.19 7.62
CA LEU A 151 11.28 -8.43 8.82
C LEU A 151 11.28 -9.30 10.08
N GLN A 152 10.83 -10.56 10.01
CA GLN A 152 10.89 -11.50 11.14
C GLN A 152 12.35 -11.79 11.56
N ARG A 153 13.25 -12.02 10.60
CA ARG A 153 14.68 -12.26 10.88
C ARG A 153 15.36 -11.07 11.55
N ALA A 154 14.92 -9.86 11.25
CA ALA A 154 15.39 -8.64 11.89
C ALA A 154 14.66 -8.33 13.22
N SER A 155 13.76 -9.21 13.69
CA SER A 155 12.88 -8.96 14.85
C SER A 155 12.11 -7.63 14.73
N TYR A 156 11.69 -7.32 13.51
CA TYR A 156 11.12 -6.04 13.11
C TYR A 156 9.75 -6.20 12.45
N LEU A 157 9.09 -7.35 12.63
CA LEU A 157 7.69 -7.56 12.23
C LEU A 157 6.85 -7.72 13.49
N ASP A 158 5.88 -6.81 13.69
CA ASP A 158 4.93 -6.87 14.80
C ASP A 158 3.67 -7.67 14.41
N ALA A 159 3.14 -7.47 13.19
CA ALA A 159 1.94 -8.17 12.71
C ALA A 159 1.82 -8.21 11.17
N VAL A 160 0.99 -9.12 10.66
CA VAL A 160 0.39 -9.05 9.33
C VAL A 160 -1.08 -8.66 9.47
N TYR A 161 -1.51 -7.68 8.70
CA TYR A 161 -2.91 -7.27 8.63
C TYR A 161 -3.52 -7.80 7.33
N ASP A 162 -4.54 -8.62 7.46
CA ASP A 162 -5.31 -9.16 6.35
C ASP A 162 -6.57 -8.30 6.14
N LEU A 163 -6.55 -7.48 5.09
CA LEU A 163 -7.61 -6.54 4.73
C LEU A 163 -8.45 -7.12 3.59
N THR A 164 -9.76 -7.11 3.75
CA THR A 164 -10.71 -7.45 2.69
C THR A 164 -11.52 -6.23 2.32
N ILE A 165 -11.40 -5.77 1.07
CA ILE A 165 -12.21 -4.69 0.50
C ILE A 165 -13.35 -5.27 -0.34
N ALA A 166 -14.54 -4.72 -0.18
CA ALA A 166 -15.71 -5.09 -0.98
C ALA A 166 -16.64 -3.90 -1.26
N TYR A 167 -17.38 -4.01 -2.36
CA TYR A 167 -18.29 -2.98 -2.86
C TYR A 167 -19.70 -3.61 -2.97
N PRO A 168 -20.68 -3.18 -2.16
CA PRO A 168 -22.02 -3.79 -2.17
C PRO A 168 -22.80 -3.47 -3.45
N ASP A 169 -22.50 -2.34 -4.08
CA ASP A 169 -23.23 -1.69 -5.17
C ASP A 169 -22.33 -1.49 -6.41
N PHE A 170 -22.04 -0.24 -6.81
CA PHE A 170 -21.20 0.08 -7.96
C PHE A 170 -19.73 -0.24 -7.69
N ILE A 171 -19.06 -0.90 -8.64
CA ILE A 171 -17.64 -1.25 -8.54
C ILE A 171 -16.83 -0.34 -9.49
N PRO A 172 -16.15 0.72 -8.98
CA PRO A 172 -15.40 1.64 -9.82
C PRO A 172 -14.17 0.93 -10.42
N GLN A 173 -14.09 0.75 -11.74
CA GLN A 173 -12.99 -0.01 -12.35
C GLN A 173 -11.72 0.83 -12.55
N SER A 174 -11.87 2.15 -12.66
CA SER A 174 -10.79 3.05 -13.06
C SER A 174 -10.90 4.44 -12.47
N GLU A 175 -9.81 5.19 -12.56
CA GLU A 175 -9.73 6.60 -12.18
C GLU A 175 -10.73 7.46 -12.98
N ILE A 176 -11.06 7.06 -14.21
CA ILE A 176 -12.05 7.75 -15.06
C ILE A 176 -13.45 7.71 -14.43
N ASP A 177 -13.80 6.60 -13.77
CA ASP A 177 -15.09 6.48 -13.10
C ASP A 177 -15.18 7.51 -11.95
N LEU A 178 -14.11 7.64 -11.17
CA LEU A 178 -14.02 8.62 -10.08
C LEU A 178 -14.14 10.07 -10.61
N VAL A 179 -13.40 10.40 -11.68
CA VAL A 179 -13.41 11.75 -12.28
C VAL A 179 -14.79 12.10 -12.86
N ARG A 180 -15.53 11.11 -13.37
CA ARG A 180 -16.91 11.29 -13.85
C ARG A 180 -17.95 11.31 -12.74
N GLY A 181 -17.53 11.26 -11.47
CA GLY A 181 -18.43 11.21 -10.32
C GLY A 181 -19.17 9.89 -10.16
N ARG A 182 -18.75 8.82 -10.85
CA ARG A 182 -19.28 7.47 -10.67
C ARG A 182 -18.58 6.84 -9.49
N LEU A 183 -19.19 7.00 -8.32
CA LEU A 183 -18.67 6.52 -7.05
C LEU A 183 -19.61 5.46 -6.47
N PRO A 184 -19.08 4.48 -5.73
CA PRO A 184 -19.92 3.62 -4.90
C PRO A 184 -20.61 4.45 -3.81
N ASP A 185 -21.81 4.07 -3.42
CA ASP A 185 -22.47 4.62 -2.24
C ASP A 185 -21.73 4.19 -0.96
N GLU A 186 -21.22 2.96 -0.95
CA GLU A 186 -20.58 2.35 0.20
C GLU A 186 -19.33 1.55 -0.17
N VAL A 187 -18.32 1.57 0.69
CA VAL A 187 -17.15 0.69 0.59
C VAL A 187 -16.90 0.05 1.94
N HIS A 188 -16.82 -1.27 1.95
CA HIS A 188 -16.70 -2.07 3.15
C HIS A 188 -15.30 -2.65 3.27
N PHE A 189 -14.72 -2.54 4.46
CA PHE A 189 -13.44 -3.11 4.83
C PHE A 189 -13.61 -4.05 6.02
N HIS A 190 -13.04 -5.24 5.92
CA HIS A 190 -12.89 -6.16 7.04
C HIS A 190 -11.40 -6.38 7.31
N ILE A 191 -10.99 -6.14 8.55
CA ILE A 191 -9.58 -6.15 8.95
C ILE A 191 -9.37 -7.28 9.95
N LYS A 192 -8.34 -8.09 9.73
CA LYS A 192 -7.87 -9.08 10.69
C LYS A 192 -6.39 -8.87 11.00
N ARG A 193 -6.05 -8.63 12.25
CA ARG A 193 -4.66 -8.49 12.72
C ARG A 193 -4.15 -9.86 13.15
N ILE A 194 -3.03 -10.28 12.58
CA ILE A 194 -2.37 -11.55 12.92
C ILE A 194 -0.99 -11.21 13.51
N PRO A 195 -0.78 -11.39 14.84
CA PRO A 195 0.50 -11.14 15.48
C PRO A 195 1.63 -11.95 14.86
N THR A 196 2.85 -11.42 14.87
CA THR A 196 4.07 -12.08 14.35
C THR A 196 4.28 -13.51 14.88
N ALA A 197 3.87 -13.77 16.13
CA ALA A 197 3.97 -15.07 16.78
C ALA A 197 3.09 -16.16 16.15
N GLU A 198 2.02 -15.79 15.45
CA GLU A 198 1.11 -16.71 14.75
C GLU A 198 1.49 -16.92 13.28
N ILE A 199 2.51 -16.22 12.79
CA ILE A 199 2.92 -16.23 11.39
C ILE A 199 4.06 -17.25 11.22
N PRO A 200 3.97 -18.19 10.27
CA PRO A 200 5.05 -19.13 9.99
C PRO A 200 6.36 -18.42 9.62
N THR A 201 7.50 -19.04 9.92
CA THR A 201 8.83 -18.43 9.68
C THR A 201 9.52 -18.96 8.43
N HIS A 202 9.21 -20.20 8.03
CA HIS A 202 9.79 -20.83 6.85
C HIS A 202 9.08 -20.38 5.57
N GLU A 203 9.85 -20.18 4.50
CA GLU A 203 9.34 -19.61 3.25
C GLU A 203 8.21 -20.46 2.64
N SER A 204 8.39 -21.77 2.54
CA SER A 204 7.38 -22.68 1.97
C SER A 204 6.07 -22.63 2.77
N THR A 205 6.15 -22.58 4.10
CA THR A 205 4.98 -22.47 4.97
C THR A 205 4.32 -21.10 4.90
N LEU A 206 5.08 -20.01 4.70
CA LEU A 206 4.55 -18.67 4.48
C LEU A 206 3.76 -18.57 3.16
N ARG A 207 4.26 -19.20 2.10
CA ARG A 207 3.57 -19.24 0.81
C ARG A 207 2.22 -19.95 0.94
N LYS A 208 2.22 -21.15 1.53
CA LYS A 208 0.99 -21.92 1.78
C LYS A 208 0.03 -21.20 2.73
N TRP A 209 0.56 -20.50 3.73
CA TRP A 209 -0.25 -19.68 4.63
C TRP A 209 -0.99 -18.57 3.87
N LEU A 210 -0.33 -17.88 2.95
CA LEU A 210 -0.96 -16.83 2.14
C LEU A 210 -2.01 -17.40 1.17
N GLU A 211 -1.74 -18.55 0.56
CA GLU A 211 -2.70 -19.28 -0.28
C GLU A 211 -3.97 -19.63 0.51
N ASN A 212 -3.82 -20.16 1.73
CA ASN A 212 -4.94 -20.45 2.62
C ASN A 212 -5.72 -19.17 2.98
N LYS A 213 -5.04 -18.05 3.27
CA LYS A 213 -5.70 -16.76 3.52
C LYS A 213 -6.52 -16.28 2.33
N TRP A 214 -6.04 -16.50 1.10
CA TRP A 214 -6.80 -16.17 -0.10
C TRP A 214 -8.02 -17.08 -0.29
N SER A 215 -7.89 -18.37 0.04
CA SER A 215 -9.04 -19.29 0.05
C SER A 215 -10.11 -18.86 1.07
N ASP A 216 -9.71 -18.48 2.28
CA ASP A 216 -10.63 -17.95 3.29
C ASP A 216 -11.30 -16.66 2.81
N LYS A 217 -10.50 -15.75 2.22
CA LYS A 217 -10.97 -14.47 1.69
C LYS A 217 -11.99 -14.63 0.56
N GLU A 218 -11.82 -15.63 -0.29
CA GLU A 218 -12.80 -15.97 -1.32
C GLU A 218 -14.17 -16.34 -0.71
N GLY A 219 -14.17 -17.12 0.38
CA GLY A 219 -15.38 -17.45 1.13
C GLY A 219 -16.03 -16.22 1.78
N ILE A 220 -15.22 -15.36 2.41
CA ILE A 220 -15.67 -14.10 3.03
C ILE A 220 -16.33 -13.19 1.98
N LEU A 221 -15.70 -13.03 0.81
CA LEU A 221 -16.24 -12.20 -0.26
C LEU A 221 -17.51 -12.81 -0.86
N LYS A 222 -17.58 -14.13 -1.02
CA LYS A 222 -18.82 -14.81 -1.45
C LYS A 222 -19.98 -14.46 -0.54
N GLN A 223 -19.81 -14.64 0.77
CA GLN A 223 -20.82 -14.31 1.77
C GLN A 223 -21.18 -12.81 1.74
N PHE A 224 -20.18 -11.94 1.60
CA PHE A 224 -20.41 -10.50 1.47
C PHE A 224 -21.27 -10.16 0.25
N TYR A 225 -21.01 -10.74 -0.93
CA TYR A 225 -21.81 -10.41 -2.12
C TYR A 225 -23.23 -10.97 -2.07
N GLU A 226 -23.47 -12.02 -1.29
CA GLU A 226 -24.81 -12.57 -0.99
C GLU A 226 -25.57 -11.70 0.03
N GLN A 227 -24.91 -11.23 1.07
CA GLN A 227 -25.55 -10.57 2.23
C GLN A 227 -25.39 -9.04 2.26
N LYS A 228 -24.49 -8.49 1.45
CA LYS A 228 -24.09 -7.08 1.37
C LYS A 228 -23.53 -6.50 2.67
N THR A 229 -23.04 -7.37 3.55
CA THR A 229 -22.41 -7.00 4.82
C THR A 229 -21.43 -8.10 5.26
N PHE A 230 -20.43 -7.74 6.07
CA PHE A 230 -19.59 -8.72 6.75
C PHE A 230 -20.31 -9.17 8.03
N SER A 231 -20.90 -10.36 7.97
CA SER A 231 -21.95 -10.88 8.87
C SER A 231 -21.56 -11.12 10.33
N SER A 232 -20.29 -10.97 10.67
CA SER A 232 -19.73 -11.42 11.94
C SER A 232 -19.01 -10.33 12.74
N ALA A 233 -18.94 -9.10 12.24
CA ALA A 233 -18.13 -8.06 12.86
C ALA A 233 -18.93 -6.77 13.09
N GLU A 234 -18.86 -6.26 14.31
CA GLU A 234 -19.40 -4.95 14.65
C GLU A 234 -18.75 -3.89 13.76
N ILE A 235 -19.59 -3.10 13.11
CA ILE A 235 -19.14 -1.96 12.32
C ILE A 235 -18.70 -0.89 13.29
N TRP A 236 -17.51 -0.38 13.05
CA TRP A 236 -16.91 0.61 13.90
C TRP A 236 -17.63 1.95 13.81
N PRO A 237 -17.71 2.70 14.93
CA PRO A 237 -18.24 4.05 14.89
C PRO A 237 -17.40 4.91 13.95
N MET A 238 -18.06 5.83 13.25
CA MET A 238 -17.39 6.76 12.35
C MET A 238 -16.41 7.63 13.13
N ALA A 239 -15.15 7.65 12.68
CA ALA A 239 -14.12 8.49 13.29
C ALA A 239 -14.47 9.99 13.18
N LYS A 240 -13.94 10.79 14.10
CA LYS A 240 -14.20 12.23 14.12
C LYS A 240 -13.75 12.86 12.79
N MET A 241 -14.64 13.60 12.15
CA MET A 241 -14.39 14.25 10.85
C MET A 241 -13.63 15.57 10.95
N LEU A 242 -13.54 16.16 12.15
CA LEU A 242 -12.91 17.47 12.34
C LEU A 242 -11.44 17.51 11.88
N PRO A 243 -10.56 16.54 12.25
CA PRO A 243 -9.18 16.53 11.75
C PRO A 243 -9.11 16.43 10.22
N LEU A 244 -9.96 15.62 9.59
CA LEU A 244 -10.00 15.51 8.13
C LEU A 244 -10.46 16.81 7.46
N ARG A 245 -11.46 17.50 8.02
CA ARG A 245 -11.91 18.81 7.51
C ARG A 245 -10.83 19.88 7.67
N ALA A 246 -10.14 19.90 8.80
CA ALA A 246 -9.02 20.81 9.05
C ALA A 246 -7.86 20.55 8.08
N ALA A 247 -7.48 19.27 7.91
CA ALA A 247 -6.46 18.88 6.95
C ALA A 247 -6.86 19.26 5.51
N PHE A 248 -8.11 18.99 5.12
CA PHE A 248 -8.62 19.38 3.81
C PHE A 248 -8.51 20.89 3.58
N GLY A 249 -8.99 21.71 4.53
CA GLY A 249 -8.87 23.17 4.45
C GLY A 249 -7.41 23.64 4.34
N PHE A 250 -6.53 23.11 5.20
CA PHE A 250 -5.10 23.42 5.16
C PHE A 250 -4.47 23.09 3.81
N TRP A 251 -4.66 21.87 3.30
CA TRP A 251 -4.08 21.43 2.03
C TRP A 251 -4.69 22.17 0.83
N SER A 252 -5.97 22.54 0.87
CA SER A 252 -6.60 23.37 -0.17
C SER A 252 -6.02 24.78 -0.20
N ILE A 253 -5.84 25.42 0.95
CA ILE A 253 -5.22 26.76 1.06
C ILE A 253 -3.78 26.70 0.56
N LEU A 254 -3.00 25.72 1.03
CA LEU A 254 -1.61 25.55 0.62
C LEU A 254 -1.50 25.33 -0.90
N THR A 255 -2.35 24.47 -1.47
CA THR A 255 -2.37 24.21 -2.92
C THR A 255 -2.75 25.47 -3.69
N GLY A 256 -3.79 26.20 -3.25
CA GLY A 256 -4.18 27.47 -3.87
C GLY A 256 -3.06 28.50 -3.84
N MET A 257 -2.34 28.60 -2.72
CA MET A 257 -1.17 29.48 -2.58
C MET A 257 -0.03 29.08 -3.52
N MET A 258 0.29 27.79 -3.62
CA MET A 258 1.34 27.30 -4.54
C MET A 258 0.97 27.58 -6.01
N VAL A 259 -0.29 27.38 -6.40
CA VAL A 259 -0.78 27.70 -7.76
C VAL A 259 -0.70 29.20 -8.02
N LEU A 260 -1.11 30.04 -7.05
CA LEU A 260 -1.00 31.48 -7.17
C LEU A 260 0.45 31.92 -7.35
N LEU A 261 1.38 31.40 -6.53
CA LEU A 261 2.81 31.67 -6.65
C LEU A 261 3.37 31.24 -8.01
N LEU A 262 2.92 30.10 -8.54
CA LEU A 262 3.30 29.64 -9.88
C LEU A 262 2.82 30.57 -10.99
N ILE A 263 1.69 31.26 -10.81
CA ILE A 263 1.19 32.24 -11.78
C ILE A 263 1.94 33.58 -11.66
N ILE A 264 2.16 34.09 -10.44
CA ILE A 264 2.60 35.48 -10.24
C ILE A 264 4.11 35.67 -10.06
N SER A 265 4.85 34.64 -9.63
CA SER A 265 6.25 34.79 -9.21
C SER A 265 7.21 34.10 -10.20
N PRO A 266 8.01 34.86 -10.97
CA PRO A 266 9.03 34.30 -11.85
C PRO A 266 10.08 33.46 -11.11
N ILE A 267 10.41 33.85 -9.87
CA ILE A 267 11.34 33.11 -9.02
C ILE A 267 10.75 31.73 -8.67
N PHE A 268 9.47 31.68 -8.32
CA PHE A 268 8.80 30.41 -8.01
C PHE A 268 8.63 29.53 -9.25
N GLN A 269 8.37 30.13 -10.41
CA GLN A 269 8.36 29.42 -11.70
C GLN A 269 9.72 28.79 -12.00
N LEU A 270 10.81 29.54 -11.88
CA LEU A 270 12.17 29.02 -12.07
C LEU A 270 12.48 27.91 -11.06
N TRP A 271 12.11 28.09 -9.78
CA TRP A 271 12.25 27.06 -8.75
C TRP A 271 11.50 25.78 -9.13
N ALA A 272 10.24 25.90 -9.57
CA ALA A 272 9.42 24.76 -9.99
C ALA A 272 10.00 24.06 -11.23
N LEU A 273 10.49 24.82 -12.20
CA LEU A 273 11.16 24.29 -13.40
C LEU A 273 12.43 23.52 -13.06
N ILE A 274 13.27 24.05 -12.17
CA ILE A 274 14.50 23.37 -11.70
C ILE A 274 14.15 22.04 -11.02
N HIS A 275 13.15 22.04 -10.14
CA HIS A 275 12.74 20.80 -9.44
C HIS A 275 12.12 19.80 -10.41
N ALA A 276 11.28 20.24 -11.35
CA ALA A 276 10.72 19.39 -12.38
C ALA A 276 11.83 18.78 -13.25
N ALA A 277 12.80 19.58 -13.70
CA ALA A 277 13.95 19.11 -14.47
C ALA A 277 14.79 18.11 -13.68
N PHE A 278 15.01 18.35 -12.38
CA PHE A 278 15.69 17.41 -11.49
C PHE A 278 14.95 16.07 -11.40
N PHE A 279 13.64 16.07 -11.14
CA PHE A 279 12.86 14.83 -11.05
C PHE A 279 12.73 14.10 -12.39
N VAL A 280 12.62 14.82 -13.51
CA VAL A 280 12.67 14.24 -14.85
C VAL A 280 14.04 13.61 -15.09
N GLY A 281 15.13 14.28 -14.73
CA GLY A 281 16.48 13.73 -14.79
C GLY A 281 16.63 12.45 -13.96
N LEU A 282 16.16 12.47 -12.70
CA LEU A 282 16.15 11.27 -11.84
C LEU A 282 15.34 10.13 -12.46
N SER A 283 14.20 10.45 -13.05
CA SER A 283 13.30 9.51 -13.71
C SER A 283 13.97 8.85 -14.93
N ILE A 284 14.83 9.55 -15.66
CA ILE A 284 15.50 9.01 -16.86
C ILE A 284 16.79 8.26 -16.50
N PHE A 285 17.62 8.81 -15.61
CA PHE A 285 19.00 8.36 -15.41
C PHE A 285 19.22 7.52 -14.16
N ASN A 286 18.23 7.43 -13.25
CA ASN A 286 18.38 6.72 -11.99
C ASN A 286 17.22 5.76 -11.72
N THR A 287 17.48 4.80 -10.83
CA THR A 287 16.49 3.91 -10.23
C THR A 287 15.49 4.61 -9.29
N GLY A 288 15.66 5.91 -9.04
CA GLY A 288 14.73 6.77 -8.31
C GLY A 288 15.37 7.53 -7.13
N PHE A 289 14.66 8.53 -6.59
CA PHE A 289 15.16 9.37 -5.48
C PHE A 289 15.49 8.54 -4.23
N SER A 290 14.63 7.59 -3.86
CA SER A 290 14.84 6.74 -2.68
C SER A 290 16.11 5.90 -2.77
N GLN A 291 16.50 5.46 -3.96
CA GLN A 291 17.73 4.68 -4.17
C GLN A 291 18.99 5.56 -4.04
N LEU A 292 18.90 6.83 -4.45
CA LEU A 292 19.97 7.80 -4.21
C LEU A 292 20.15 8.07 -2.72
N GLU A 293 19.05 8.30 -2.00
CA GLU A 293 19.05 8.52 -0.56
C GLU A 293 19.68 7.33 0.18
N MET A 294 19.25 6.10 -0.13
CA MET A 294 19.84 4.88 0.44
C MET A 294 21.32 4.70 0.07
N GLY A 295 21.70 5.07 -1.16
CA GLY A 295 23.10 5.07 -1.59
C GLY A 295 23.96 6.04 -0.79
N TRP A 296 23.46 7.24 -0.50
CA TRP A 296 24.13 8.20 0.36
C TRP A 296 24.19 7.73 1.81
N TYR A 297 23.10 7.19 2.34
CA TYR A 297 23.09 6.61 3.69
C TYR A 297 24.15 5.51 3.84
N SER A 298 24.20 4.58 2.89
CA SER A 298 25.17 3.48 2.90
C SER A 298 26.62 3.99 2.85
N ARG A 299 26.90 4.97 1.98
CA ARG A 299 28.22 5.62 1.89
C ARG A 299 28.57 6.35 3.18
N TRP A 300 27.63 7.10 3.77
CA TRP A 300 27.87 7.82 5.01
C TRP A 300 28.15 6.86 6.17
N LYS A 301 27.41 5.74 6.26
CA LYS A 301 27.63 4.70 7.26
C LYS A 301 28.97 3.98 7.08
N SER A 302 29.45 3.82 5.84
CA SER A 302 30.75 3.20 5.56
C SER A 302 31.95 4.14 5.72
N TYR A 303 31.73 5.44 5.94
CA TYR A 303 32.81 6.37 6.24
C TYR A 303 33.40 6.07 7.63
N PRO A 304 34.73 5.90 7.77
CA PRO A 304 35.39 5.50 9.01
C PRO A 304 35.53 6.66 10.02
N PHE A 305 34.44 7.35 10.36
CA PHE A 305 34.43 8.37 11.41
C PHE A 305 34.16 7.81 12.82
N GLN A 306 33.96 6.50 12.97
CA GLN A 306 33.75 5.83 14.27
C GLN A 306 34.99 5.14 14.85
N ALA A 307 36.19 5.36 14.31
CA ALA A 307 37.45 4.80 14.83
C ALA A 307 38.22 5.73 15.80
N LYS A 308 37.61 6.80 16.31
CA LYS A 308 38.22 7.67 17.34
C LYS A 308 37.24 8.05 18.44
N ARG A 309 36.88 7.07 19.27
CA ARG A 309 36.62 7.30 20.69
C ARG A 309 37.36 6.21 21.46
N SER A 310 38.65 6.46 21.66
CA SER A 310 39.47 5.87 22.72
C SER A 310 38.99 6.36 24.08
#